data_AF-A0A3B0TPX7-F1
#
_entry.id   AF-A0A3B0TPX7-F1
#
_cell.length_a   1.000
_cell.length_b   1.000
_cell.length_c   1.000
_cell.angle_alpha   90.00
_cell.angle_beta   90.00
_cell.angle_gamma   90.00
#
_symmetry.space_group_name_H-M   'P 1'
#
loop_
_entity.id
_entity.type
_entity.pdbx_description
1 polymer ?
#
loop_
_entity_poly.entity_id
_entity_poly.type
_entity_poly.pdbx_seq_one_letter_code
_entity_poly.pdbx_strand_id
1 'polypeptide(L)' 'MSNSRVYLDHNASTVLHDAARVTMHEVMNLVGNPSSVHGEGRALSNVIEKG' A
#
# COMPACT_ATOMS: atom_id res chain seq x y z
N MET A 1 30.89 -13.49 16.41
CA MET A 1 29.93 -12.37 16.27
C MET A 1 29.21 -12.55 14.94
N SER A 2 27.90 -12.75 14.97
CA SER A 2 27.08 -12.79 13.74
C SER A 2 27.09 -11.41 13.11
N ASN A 3 27.67 -11.30 11.91
CA ASN A 3 27.75 -10.03 11.20
C ASN A 3 26.35 -9.71 10.65
N SER A 4 25.64 -8.79 11.29
CA SER A 4 24.29 -8.39 10.86
C SER A 4 24.36 -7.84 9.43
N ARG A 5 23.45 -8.26 8.56
CA ARG A 5 23.38 -7.75 7.20
C ARG A 5 23.01 -6.26 7.25
N VAL A 6 23.82 -5.43 6.59
CA VAL A 6 23.55 -4.00 6.44
C VAL A 6 23.17 -3.74 4.98
N TYR A 7 22.02 -3.13 4.76
CA TYR A 7 21.54 -2.74 3.43
C TYR A 7 21.91 -1.28 3.18
N LEU A 8 22.70 -1.01 2.13
CA LEU A 8 23.25 0.31 1.82
C LEU A 8 22.80 0.85 0.45
N ASP A 9 21.75 0.27 -0.13
CA ASP A 9 21.27 0.63 -1.47
C ASP A 9 19.82 1.13 -1.47
N HIS A 10 19.52 2.04 -0.53
CA HIS A 10 18.20 2.67 -0.43
C HIS A 10 17.81 3.50 -1.66
N ASN A 11 18.77 3.84 -2.52
CA ASN A 11 18.55 4.59 -3.74
C ASN A 11 17.97 3.72 -4.87
N ALA A 12 18.28 2.42 -4.91
CA ALA A 12 17.66 1.51 -5.87
C ALA A 12 16.21 1.17 -5.48
N SER A 13 15.98 0.87 -4.20
CA SER A 13 14.66 0.65 -3.62
C SER A 13 14.76 0.63 -2.08
N THR A 14 13.64 0.51 -1.38
CA THR A 14 13.63 0.41 0.09
C THR A 14 12.59 -0.61 0.54
N VAL A 15 12.82 -1.23 1.69
CA VAL A 15 11.86 -2.16 2.31
C VAL A 15 10.53 -1.43 2.54
N LEU A 16 9.44 -2.08 2.15
CA LEU A 16 8.10 -1.55 2.37
C LEU A 16 7.84 -1.41 3.88
N HIS A 17 7.37 -0.23 4.30
CA HIS A 17 6.98 -0.01 5.68
C HIS A 17 5.81 -0.93 6.07
N ASP A 18 5.81 -1.48 7.29
CA ASP A 18 4.79 -2.46 7.69
C ASP A 18 3.36 -1.91 7.59
N ALA A 19 3.15 -0.65 7.96
CA ALA A 19 1.85 0.01 7.78
C ALA A 19 1.40 0.00 6.32
N ALA A 20 2.29 0.32 5.37
CA ALA A 20 1.97 0.30 3.95
C ALA A 20 1.65 -1.12 3.46
N ARG A 21 2.39 -2.13 3.95
CA ARG A 21 2.13 -3.55 3.62
C ARG A 21 0.74 -3.98 4.09
N VAL A 22 0.34 -3.64 5.32
CA VAL A 22 -0.97 -3.98 5.89
C VAL A 22 -2.08 -3.29 5.11
N THR A 23 -1.99 -1.97 4.91
CA THR A 23 -3.01 -1.22 4.17
C THR A 23 -3.17 -1.71 2.74
N MET A 24 -2.08 -2.04 2.05
CA MET A 24 -2.17 -2.62 0.70
C MET A 24 -2.93 -3.95 0.70
N HIS A 25 -2.68 -4.83 1.67
CA HIS A 25 -3.43 -6.09 1.78
C HIS A 25 -4.92 -5.86 2.06
N GLU A 26 -5.27 -4.90 2.91
CA GLU A 26 -6.67 -4.54 3.18
C GLU A 26 -7.36 -4.01 1.93
N VAL A 27 -6.72 -3.07 1.22
CA VAL A 27 -7.26 -2.46 -0.01
C VAL A 27 -7.44 -3.48 -1.13
N MET A 28 -6.54 -4.48 -1.24
CA MET A 28 -6.67 -5.55 -2.24
C MET A 28 -7.91 -6.43 -2.06
N ASN A 29 -8.55 -6.44 -0.88
CA ASN A 29 -9.80 -7.17 -0.66
C ASN A 29 -11.05 -6.36 -1.05
N LEU A 30 -10.90 -5.09 -1.41
CA LEU A 30 -11.99 -4.23 -1.84
C LEU A 30 -12.30 -4.41 -3.32
N VAL A 31 -13.55 -4.15 -3.70
CA VAL A 31 -14.01 -4.21 -5.09
C VAL A 31 -14.33 -2.82 -5.63
N GLY A 32 -14.37 -2.72 -6.96
CA GLY A 32 -14.69 -1.48 -7.66
C GLY A 32 -13.48 -0.83 -8.32
N ASN A 33 -13.76 0.11 -9.21
CA ASN A 33 -12.75 0.95 -9.84
C ASN A 33 -12.85 2.35 -9.21
N PRO A 34 -11.78 2.92 -8.63
CA PRO A 34 -11.83 4.25 -8.00
C PRO A 34 -12.29 5.37 -8.95
N SER A 35 -12.12 5.19 -10.26
CA SER A 35 -12.61 6.18 -11.25
C SER A 35 -14.08 6.02 -11.61
N SER A 36 -14.76 4.99 -11.11
CA SER A 36 -16.19 4.78 -11.37
C SER A 36 -17.05 5.70 -10.50
N VAL A 37 -18.09 6.25 -11.10
CA VAL A 37 -19.08 7.08 -10.39
C VAL A 37 -20.09 6.26 -9.59
N HIS A 38 -20.08 4.93 -9.66
CA HIS A 38 -21.03 4.07 -8.95
C HIS A 38 -20.59 3.78 -7.51
N GLY A 39 -21.47 3.16 -6.71
CA GLY A 39 -21.32 2.99 -5.26
C GLY A 39 -19.96 2.43 -4.81
N GLU A 40 -19.63 1.21 -5.24
CA GLU A 40 -18.35 0.55 -4.91
C GLU A 40 -17.13 1.36 -5.38
N GLY A 41 -17.21 1.98 -6.56
CA GLY A 41 -16.15 2.82 -7.10
C GLY A 41 -15.86 4.06 -6.25
N ARG A 42 -16.91 4.77 -5.85
CA ARG A 42 -16.79 5.92 -4.93
C ARG A 42 -16.32 5.50 -3.54
N ALA A 43 -16.74 4.34 -3.06
CA ALA A 43 -16.25 3.81 -1.79
C ALA A 43 -14.72 3.61 -1.85
N LEU A 44 -14.21 3.02 -2.93
CA LEU A 44 -12.77 2.83 -3.11
C LEU A 44 -12.00 4.14 -3.37
N SER A 45 -12.57 5.10 -4.12
CA SER A 45 -11.94 6.43 -4.28
C SER A 45 -11.80 7.16 -2.93
N ASN A 46 -12.80 7.06 -2.04
CA ASN A 46 -12.67 7.64 -0.69
C ASN A 46 -11.52 7.03 0.12
N VAL A 47 -11.21 5.75 -0.06
CA VAL A 47 -10.06 5.12 0.62
C VAL A 47 -8.74 5.73 0.15
N ILE A 48 -8.63 6.09 -1.12
CA ILE A 48 -7.43 6.70 -1.71
C ILE A 48 -7.31 8.18 -1.34
N GLU A 49 -8.43 8.90 -1.33
CA GLU A 49 -8.44 10.37 -1.16
C GLU A 49 -8.45 10.82 0.31
N LYS A 50 -8.93 9.96 1.22
CA LYS A 50 -9.15 10.33 2.64
C LYS A 50 -8.40 9.43 3.63
N GLY A 51 -7.85 8.31 3.17
CA GLY A 51 -6.93 7.48 3.94
C GLY A 51 -5.56 8.13 4.02
#